data_AF-A0A8T5H2E8-F1
#
_entry.id   AF-A0A8T5H2E8-F1
#
_cell.length_a   1.000
_cell.length_b   1.000
_cell.length_c   1.000
_cell.angle_alpha   90.00
_cell.angle_beta   90.00
_cell.angle_gamma   90.00
#
_symmetry.space_group_name_H-M   'P 1'
#
loop_
_entity.id
_entity.type
_entity.pdbx_description
1 polymer ?
#
loop_
_entity_poly.entity_id
_entity_poly.type
_entity_poly.pdbx_seq_one_letter_code
_entity_poly.pdbx_strand_id
1 'polypeptide(L)' 'MMQYCVWFKDLTKNSIPIAGGKGANLGEMYTINLPIPNGFAVTAQTYKQYIEQTGIKDKIASLLKD' A
#
# COMPACT_ATOMS: atom_id res chain seq x y z
N MET A 1 -6.03 8.70 12.82
CA MET A 1 -6.94 7.61 12.39
C MET A 1 -6.22 6.83 11.30
N MET A 2 -6.23 5.49 11.31
CA MET A 2 -5.47 4.74 10.31
C MET A 2 -6.21 4.72 8.98
N GLN A 3 -5.49 4.94 7.88
CA GLN A 3 -6.05 4.93 6.53
C GLN A 3 -5.80 3.57 5.87
N TYR A 4 -6.86 2.80 5.63
CA TYR A 4 -6.74 1.47 5.05
C TYR A 4 -6.40 1.49 3.56
N CYS A 5 -6.99 2.46 2.85
CA CYS A 5 -6.82 2.67 1.41
C CYS A 5 -6.59 4.15 1.12
N VAL A 6 -5.78 4.44 0.11
CA VAL A 6 -5.48 5.80 -0.36
C VAL A 6 -5.78 5.88 -1.85
N TRP A 7 -6.59 6.87 -2.25
CA TRP A 7 -6.95 7.08 -3.65
C TRP A 7 -5.74 7.56 -4.45
N PHE A 8 -5.68 7.24 -5.74
CA PHE A 8 -4.57 7.69 -6.61
C PHE A 8 -4.41 9.21 -6.63
N LYS A 9 -5.53 9.96 -6.59
CA LYS A 9 -5.53 11.42 -6.50
C LYS A 9 -4.83 11.98 -5.24
N ASP A 10 -4.69 11.16 -4.20
CA ASP A 10 -4.10 11.53 -2.91
C ASP A 10 -2.67 10.95 -2.75
N LEU A 11 -2.15 10.23 -3.75
CA LEU A 11 -0.81 9.65 -3.76
C LEU A 11 0.18 10.58 -4.45
N THR A 12 1.38 10.68 -3.88
CA THR A 12 2.51 11.43 -4.44
C THR A 12 3.76 10.55 -4.42
N LYS A 13 4.87 11.04 -4.99
CA LYS A 13 6.19 10.40 -4.85
C LYS A 13 6.60 10.13 -3.40
N ASN A 14 6.12 10.93 -2.45
CA ASN A 14 6.41 10.76 -1.02
C ASN A 14 5.60 9.62 -0.38
N SER A 15 4.62 9.05 -1.10
CA SER A 15 3.75 7.97 -0.62
C SER A 15 4.39 6.58 -0.76
N ILE A 16 5.67 6.46 -1.13
CA ILE A 16 6.38 5.17 -1.20
C ILE A 16 6.28 4.37 0.12
N PRO A 17 6.45 4.96 1.32
CA PRO A 17 6.35 4.21 2.58
C PRO A 17 4.96 3.64 2.87
N ILE A 18 3.91 4.16 2.22
CA ILE A 18 2.52 3.74 2.45
C ILE A 18 1.94 2.90 1.31
N ALA A 19 2.33 3.15 0.05
CA ALA A 19 1.74 2.54 -1.14
C ALA A 19 2.78 1.85 -2.05
N GLY A 20 4.06 1.88 -1.68
CA GLY A 20 5.17 1.39 -2.48
C GLY A 20 5.45 2.25 -3.72
N GLY A 21 6.51 1.90 -4.45
CA GLY A 21 6.93 2.64 -5.66
C GLY A 21 5.88 2.65 -6.77
N LYS A 22 5.14 1.55 -6.96
CA LYS A 22 4.08 1.46 -7.98
C LYS A 22 2.89 2.38 -7.64
N GLY A 23 2.41 2.36 -6.39
CA GLY A 23 1.32 3.22 -5.95
C GLY A 23 1.68 4.71 -6.04
N ALA A 24 2.90 5.06 -5.60
CA ALA A 24 3.41 6.43 -5.73
C ALA A 24 3.46 6.89 -7.20
N ASN A 25 4.00 6.07 -8.11
CA ASN A 25 4.04 6.39 -9.54
C ASN A 25 2.64 6.50 -10.16
N LEU A 26 1.69 5.65 -9.78
CA LEU A 26 0.30 5.75 -10.23
C LEU A 26 -0.34 7.07 -9.79
N GLY A 27 -0.06 7.54 -8.57
CA GLY A 27 -0.52 8.84 -8.08
C GLY A 27 0.04 10.01 -8.87
N GLU A 28 1.35 10.00 -9.15
CA GLU A 28 1.99 11.03 -9.98
C GLU A 28 1.39 11.05 -11.40
N MET A 29 1.25 9.88 -12.05
CA MET A 29 0.64 9.77 -13.38
C MET A 29 -0.83 10.21 -13.40
N TYR A 30 -1.59 9.85 -12.36
CA TYR A 30 -3.00 10.23 -12.23
C TYR A 30 -3.14 11.76 -12.06
N THR A 31 -2.27 12.38 -11.27
CA THR A 31 -2.29 13.83 -11.00
C THR A 31 -1.97 14.67 -12.23
N ILE A 32 -1.16 14.16 -13.16
CA ILE A 32 -0.86 14.82 -14.44
C ILE A 32 -1.88 14.49 -15.56
N ASN A 33 -3.04 13.93 -15.21
CA ASN A 33 -4.13 13.58 -16.13
C ASN A 33 -3.74 12.62 -17.26
N LEU A 34 -2.77 11.71 -17.02
CA LEU A 34 -2.60 10.56 -17.91
C LEU A 34 -3.85 9.66 -17.84
N PRO A 35 -4.16 8.89 -18.90
CA PRO A 35 -5.35 8.04 -18.98
C PRO A 35 -5.22 6.79 -18.09
N ILE A 36 -5.09 7.01 -16.78
CA ILE A 36 -5.05 5.99 -15.74
C ILE A 36 -6.48 5.80 -15.21
N PRO A 37 -7.01 4.56 -15.21
CA PRO A 37 -8.28 4.28 -14.58
C PRO A 37 -8.28 4.71 -13.11
N ASN A 38 -9.39 5.29 -12.65
CA ASN A 38 -9.51 5.67 -11.25
C ASN A 38 -9.39 4.44 -10.33
N GLY A 39 -8.78 4.63 -9.17
CA GLY A 39 -8.48 3.55 -8.24
C GLY A 39 -7.81 4.02 -6.95
N PHE A 40 -7.46 3.04 -6.13
CA PHE A 40 -6.83 3.24 -4.83
C PHE A 40 -5.79 2.15 -4.55
N ALA A 41 -4.88 2.44 -3.63
CA ALA A 41 -3.92 1.47 -3.11
C ALA A 41 -4.29 1.07 -1.67
N VAL A 42 -4.22 -0.22 -1.36
CA VAL A 42 -4.25 -0.73 0.02
C VAL A 42 -2.90 -0.41 0.66
N THR A 43 -2.91 0.17 1.87
CA THR A 43 -1.67 0.65 2.49
C THR A 43 -0.80 -0.47 3.04
N ALA A 44 0.50 -0.25 3.09
CA ALA A 44 1.47 -1.15 3.73
C ALA A 44 1.12 -1.40 5.21
N GLN A 45 0.60 -0.39 5.90
CA GLN A 45 0.09 -0.51 7.27
C GLN A 45 -1.10 -1.47 7.36
N THR A 46 -2.02 -1.44 6.39
CA THR A 46 -3.14 -2.38 6.35
C THR A 46 -2.68 -3.81 6.19
N TYR A 47 -1.73 -4.06 5.28
CA TYR A 47 -1.11 -5.37 5.14
C TYR A 47 -0.46 -5.82 6.46
N LYS A 48 0.34 -4.95 7.08
CA LYS A 48 1.02 -5.25 8.35
C LYS A 48 0.02 -5.61 9.46
N GLN A 49 -1.02 -4.81 9.63
CA GLN A 49 -2.06 -5.09 10.63
C GLN A 49 -2.79 -6.39 10.35
N TYR A 50 -3.14 -6.65 9.09
CA TYR A 50 -3.84 -7.87 8.70
C TYR A 50 -3.02 -9.12 9.06
N ILE A 51 -1.74 -9.15 8.70
CA ILE A 51 -0.90 -10.33 9.01
C ILE A 51 -0.62 -10.49 10.51
N GLU A 52 -0.63 -9.39 11.27
CA GLU A 52 -0.48 -9.41 12.74
C GLU A 52 -1.75 -9.95 13.42
N GLN A 53 -2.93 -9.44 13.05
CA GLN A 53 -4.20 -9.81 13.67
C GLN A 53 -4.62 -11.26 13.36
N THR A 54 -4.25 -11.77 12.19
CA THR A 54 -4.60 -13.12 11.74
C THR A 54 -3.60 -14.18 12.21
N GLY A 55 -2.49 -13.79 12.85
CA GLY A 55 -1.39 -14.69 13.20
C GLY A 55 -0.57 -15.18 12.00
N ILE A 56 -0.84 -14.68 10.79
CA ILE A 56 -0.08 -15.03 9.57
C ILE A 56 1.39 -14.65 9.72
N LYS A 57 1.69 -13.52 10.36
CA LYS A 57 3.06 -13.06 10.61
C LYS A 57 3.88 -14.11 11.36
N ASP A 58 3.32 -14.71 12.40
CA ASP A 58 4.01 -15.72 13.21
C ASP A 58 4.19 -17.03 12.43
N LYS A 59 3.19 -17.40 11.63
CA LYS A 59 3.30 -18.54 10.71
C LYS A 59 4.42 -18.34 9.69
N ILE A 60 4.50 -17.16 9.07
CA ILE A 60 5.60 -16.82 8.14
C ILE A 60 6.94 -16.89 8.87
N ALA A 61 7.06 -16.28 10.05
CA ALA A 61 8.30 -16.27 10.83
C ALA A 61 8.74 -17.68 11.24
N SER A 62 7.80 -18.58 11.57
CA SER A 62 8.11 -19.97 11.88
C SER A 62 8.60 -20.76 10.68
N LEU A 63 8.08 -20.48 9.47
CA LEU A 63 8.48 -21.17 8.23
C LEU A 63 9.82 -20.67 7.68
N LEU A 64 10.22 -19.44 8.01
CA LEU A 64 11.49 -18.83 7.61
C LEU A 64 12.64 -19.03 8.63
N LYS A 65 12.35 -19.62 9.79
CA LYS A 65 13.38 -20.08 10.73
C LYS A 65 13.93 -21.40 10.18
N ASP A 66 15.06 -21.30 9.47
CA ASP A 66 15.93 -22.46 9.23
C ASP A 66 16.31 -23.14 10.57
#